data_AF-A0A7Y2CVX2-F1
#
_entry.id   AF-A0A7Y2CVX2-F1
#
_cell.length_a   1.000
_cell.length_b   1.000
_cell.length_c   1.000
_cell.angle_alpha   90.00
_cell.angle_beta   90.00
_cell.angle_gamma   90.00
#
_symmetry.space_group_name_H-M   'P 1'
#
loop_
_entity.id
_entity.type
_entity.pdbx_description
1 polymer ?
#
loop_
_entity_poly.entity_id
_entity_poly.type
_entity_poly.pdbx_seq_one_letter_code
_entity_poly.pdbx_strand_id
1 'polypeptide(L)'
;MTSGQIVFLGFVLTALFVIFCAVIGVMDNCETIGDVEDCRSNFGRFLLSPPNEKGDTLAGIAGSLAFLWIIITVLLQGKELALQREEIEKMRLTQEKQTGLLLKQSSQMDQYRVDEKIEKLVSHLNDTLPLMKFAHWEIGKDKEDAKRVAFVGNGWDVPKDHTTVVWFRNAINNATRAVLAGCNEEVRVLSPRLPPSWKEAQKTAAEIASLFEEASPKQQTWLDKT
;
A
#
# COMPACT_ATOMS: atom_id res chain seq x y z
N MET A 1 9.13 -33.71 7.60
CA MET A 1 10.18 -34.43 6.83
C MET A 1 10.98 -33.42 6.02
N THR A 2 12.28 -33.25 6.24
CA THR A 2 13.15 -32.31 5.49
C THR A 2 13.51 -32.86 4.11
N SER A 3 13.95 -32.02 3.17
CA SER A 3 14.37 -32.47 1.83
C SER A 3 15.50 -33.52 1.91
N GLY A 4 16.41 -33.39 2.89
CA GLY A 4 17.44 -34.38 3.16
C GLY A 4 16.90 -35.75 3.59
N GLN A 5 15.79 -35.79 4.34
CA GLN A 5 15.16 -37.05 4.75
C GLN A 5 14.53 -37.81 3.58
N ILE A 6 13.98 -37.10 2.57
CA ILE A 6 13.44 -37.74 1.36
C ILE A 6 14.55 -38.39 0.54
N VAL A 7 15.65 -37.66 0.33
CA VAL A 7 16.79 -38.16 -0.44
C VAL A 7 17.41 -39.37 0.28
N PHE A 8 17.59 -39.28 1.60
CA PHE A 8 18.06 -40.40 2.41
C PHE A 8 17.14 -41.62 2.31
N LEU A 9 15.82 -41.43 2.42
CA LEU A 9 14.85 -42.51 2.22
C LEU A 9 14.99 -43.15 0.84
N GLY A 10 15.23 -42.36 -0.20
CA GLY A 10 15.47 -42.86 -1.55
C GLY A 10 16.70 -43.75 -1.66
N PHE A 11 17.81 -43.35 -1.03
CA PHE A 11 19.01 -44.17 -0.95
C PHE A 11 18.79 -45.47 -0.17
N VAL A 12 18.10 -45.41 0.97
CA VAL A 12 17.77 -46.60 1.77
C VAL A 12 16.90 -47.57 0.98
N LEU A 13 15.84 -47.09 0.32
CA LEU A 13 14.97 -47.93 -0.52
C LEU A 13 15.73 -48.54 -1.70
N THR A 14 16.61 -47.78 -2.35
CA THR A 14 17.45 -48.30 -3.44
C THR A 14 18.41 -49.38 -2.92
N ALA A 15 19.05 -49.17 -1.78
CA ALA A 15 19.93 -50.16 -1.16
C ALA A 15 19.18 -51.44 -0.80
N LEU A 16 18.00 -51.33 -0.18
CA LEU A 16 17.14 -52.47 0.13
C LEU A 16 16.73 -53.23 -1.15
N PHE A 17 16.38 -52.51 -2.22
CA PHE A 17 16.04 -53.12 -3.51
C PHE A 17 17.24 -53.87 -4.12
N VAL A 18 18.44 -53.28 -4.10
CA VAL A 18 19.65 -53.93 -4.60
C VAL A 18 20.00 -55.18 -3.77
N ILE A 19 19.88 -55.10 -2.44
CA ILE A 19 20.06 -56.26 -1.55
C ILE A 19 19.05 -57.35 -1.89
N PHE A 20 17.78 -56.98 -2.11
CA PHE A 20 16.73 -57.91 -2.50
C PHE A 20 17.05 -58.62 -3.83
N CYS A 21 17.46 -57.88 -4.86
CA CYS A 21 17.91 -58.45 -6.13
C CYS A 21 19.14 -59.37 -5.95
N ALA A 22 20.08 -58.99 -5.09
CA ALA A 22 21.27 -59.80 -4.81
C ALA A 22 20.90 -61.11 -4.10
N VAL A 23 19.99 -61.07 -3.12
CA VAL A 23 19.50 -62.28 -2.43
C VAL A 23 18.84 -63.23 -3.43
N ILE A 24 17.94 -62.73 -4.29
CA ILE A 24 17.31 -63.54 -5.35
C ILE A 24 18.37 -64.14 -6.29
N GLY A 25 19.39 -63.37 -6.65
CA GLY A 25 20.48 -63.83 -7.52
C GLY A 25 21.32 -64.96 -6.91
N VAL A 26 21.49 -64.97 -5.59
CA VAL A 26 22.27 -65.99 -4.88
C VAL A 26 21.45 -67.25 -4.57
N MET A 27 20.12 -67.17 -4.55
CA MET A 27 19.28 -68.36 -4.35
C MET A 27 19.50 -69.39 -5.46
N ASP A 28 19.67 -70.65 -5.06
CA ASP A 28 19.76 -71.79 -5.95
C ASP A 28 18.36 -72.21 -6.41
N ASN A 29 18.22 -72.44 -7.71
CA ASN A 29 17.02 -73.01 -8.30
C ASN A 29 17.41 -74.34 -8.97
N CYS A 30 16.83 -75.43 -8.49
CA CYS A 30 17.00 -76.74 -9.08
C CYS A 30 15.86 -76.97 -10.08
N GLU A 31 16.22 -77.22 -11.35
CA GLU A 31 15.28 -77.55 -12.41
C GLU A 31 15.62 -78.94 -12.96
N THR A 32 14.61 -79.81 -13.07
CA THR A 32 14.75 -81.15 -13.64
C THR A 32 14.57 -81.08 -15.16
N ILE A 33 15.65 -81.23 -15.91
CA ILE A 33 15.65 -81.29 -17.37
C ILE A 33 15.82 -82.77 -17.77
N GLY A 34 14.70 -83.48 -17.96
CA GLY A 34 14.72 -84.94 -18.15
C GLY A 34 14.97 -85.67 -16.81
N ASP A 35 15.92 -86.61 -16.81
CA ASP A 35 16.30 -87.42 -15.62
C ASP A 35 17.47 -86.83 -14.81
N VAL A 36 17.99 -85.65 -15.18
CA VAL A 36 19.11 -85.00 -14.50
C VAL A 36 18.63 -83.74 -13.78
N GLU A 37 18.93 -83.65 -12.49
CA GLU A 37 18.69 -82.46 -11.66
C GLU A 37 19.92 -81.53 -11.77
N ASP A 38 19.75 -80.36 -12.40
CA ASP A 38 20.78 -79.32 -12.46
C ASP A 38 20.43 -78.23 -11.43
N CYS A 39 21.19 -78.18 -10.34
CA CYS A 39 21.09 -77.13 -9.33
C CYS A 39 22.14 -76.06 -9.60
N ARG A 40 21.68 -74.86 -10.01
CA ARG A 40 22.56 -73.69 -10.19
C ARG A 40 21.96 -72.46 -9.53
N SER A 41 22.85 -71.56 -9.12
CA SER A 41 22.44 -70.23 -8.65
C SER A 41 21.80 -69.44 -9.80
N ASN A 42 20.79 -68.63 -9.46
CA ASN A 42 20.12 -67.77 -10.43
C ASN A 42 21.09 -66.82 -11.15
N PHE A 43 22.13 -66.38 -10.45
CA PHE A 43 23.20 -65.58 -11.05
C PHE A 43 24.02 -66.36 -12.08
N GLY A 44 24.34 -67.63 -11.81
CA GLY A 44 25.01 -68.50 -12.78
C GLY A 44 24.16 -68.72 -14.03
N ARG A 45 22.85 -68.91 -13.87
CA ARG A 45 21.88 -69.00 -14.98
C ARG A 45 21.81 -67.71 -15.77
N PHE A 46 21.76 -66.56 -15.11
CA PHE A 46 21.77 -65.24 -15.74
C PHE A 46 23.06 -64.99 -16.54
N LEU A 47 24.23 -65.43 -16.07
CA LEU A 47 25.48 -65.26 -16.83
C LEU A 47 25.54 -66.13 -18.09
N LEU A 48 24.92 -67.32 -18.06
CA LEU A 48 24.90 -68.25 -19.18
C LEU A 48 23.74 -68.01 -20.17
N SER A 49 22.74 -67.21 -19.79
CA SER A 49 21.56 -66.97 -20.64
C SER A 49 21.88 -66.19 -21.92
N PRO A 50 21.08 -66.38 -22.99
CA PRO A 50 21.23 -65.63 -24.22
C PRO A 50 21.06 -64.12 -23.99
N PRO A 51 21.65 -63.27 -24.84
CA PRO A 51 21.65 -61.81 -24.66
C PRO A 51 20.26 -61.18 -24.49
N ASN A 52 19.22 -61.74 -25.12
CA ASN A 52 17.86 -61.21 -25.00
C ASN A 52 17.30 -61.35 -23.57
N GLU A 53 17.45 -62.54 -22.96
CA GLU A 53 16.97 -62.79 -21.59
C GLU A 53 17.72 -61.97 -20.54
N LYS A 54 19.02 -61.71 -20.77
CA LYS A 54 19.80 -60.77 -19.96
C LYS A 54 19.25 -59.34 -20.07
N GLY A 55 18.88 -58.95 -21.27
CA GLY A 55 18.25 -57.66 -21.55
C GLY A 55 16.93 -57.50 -20.79
N ASP A 56 16.06 -58.49 -20.85
CA ASP A 56 14.74 -58.45 -20.22
C ASP A 56 14.81 -58.33 -18.70
N THR A 57 15.71 -59.10 -18.08
CA THR A 57 15.93 -59.05 -16.62
C THR A 57 16.56 -57.72 -16.17
N LEU A 58 17.56 -57.22 -16.89
CA LEU A 58 18.15 -55.90 -16.61
C LEU A 58 17.15 -54.76 -16.83
N ALA A 59 16.32 -54.84 -17.87
CA ALA A 59 15.29 -53.86 -18.15
C ALA A 59 14.23 -53.83 -17.03
N GLY A 60 13.85 -54.99 -16.49
CA GLY A 60 12.94 -55.08 -15.34
C GLY A 60 13.50 -54.41 -14.07
N ILE A 61 14.79 -54.65 -13.75
CA ILE A 61 15.47 -54.04 -12.61
C ILE A 61 15.64 -52.53 -12.82
N ALA A 62 16.12 -52.11 -13.99
CA ALA A 62 16.33 -50.71 -14.33
C ALA A 62 15.01 -49.92 -14.35
N GLY A 63 13.94 -50.51 -14.89
CA GLY A 63 12.61 -49.90 -14.93
C GLY A 63 12.04 -49.67 -13.53
N SER A 64 12.16 -50.67 -12.65
CA SER A 64 11.71 -50.56 -11.25
C SER A 64 12.48 -49.49 -10.49
N LEU A 65 13.80 -49.42 -10.68
CA LEU A 65 14.66 -48.41 -10.06
C LEU A 65 14.36 -47.01 -10.59
N ALA A 66 14.15 -46.85 -11.90
CA ALA A 66 13.73 -45.58 -12.49
C ALA A 66 12.39 -45.12 -11.92
N PHE A 67 11.41 -46.02 -11.79
CA PHE A 67 10.11 -45.71 -11.21
C PHE A 67 10.21 -45.26 -9.74
N LEU A 68 11.03 -45.93 -8.93
CA LEU A 68 11.29 -45.51 -7.55
C LEU A 68 11.81 -44.07 -7.49
N TRP A 69 12.77 -43.71 -8.34
CA TRP A 69 13.32 -42.35 -8.40
C TRP A 69 12.32 -41.31 -8.92
N ILE A 70 11.41 -41.68 -9.83
CA ILE A 70 10.30 -40.79 -10.23
C ILE A 70 9.42 -40.44 -9.03
N ILE A 71 9.08 -41.41 -8.18
CA ILE A 71 8.29 -41.15 -6.97
C ILE A 71 9.03 -40.19 -6.02
N ILE A 72 10.33 -40.44 -5.80
CA ILE A 72 11.17 -39.60 -4.93
C ILE A 72 11.23 -38.17 -5.45
N THR A 73 11.39 -37.98 -6.76
CA THR A 73 11.45 -36.63 -7.37
C THR A 73 10.11 -35.91 -7.29
N VAL A 74 8.98 -36.59 -7.48
CA VAL A 74 7.65 -35.99 -7.29
C VAL A 74 7.42 -35.57 -5.84
N LEU A 75 7.85 -36.38 -4.87
CA LEU A 75 7.76 -36.01 -3.45
C LEU A 75 8.62 -34.79 -3.11
N LEU A 76 9.83 -34.71 -3.68
CA LEU A 76 10.72 -33.56 -3.51
C LEU A 76 10.12 -32.29 -4.12
N GLN A 77 9.59 -32.38 -5.34
CA GLN A 77 8.91 -31.27 -6.02
C GLN A 77 7.66 -30.80 -5.28
N GLY A 78 6.85 -31.73 -4.75
CA GLY A 78 5.65 -31.39 -3.97
C GLY A 78 5.97 -30.57 -2.73
N LYS A 79 7.12 -30.81 -2.08
CA LYS A 79 7.56 -30.02 -0.93
C LYS A 79 8.04 -28.62 -1.31
N GLU A 80 8.80 -28.51 -2.40
CA GLU A 80 9.28 -27.23 -2.90
C GLU A 80 8.09 -26.28 -3.17
N LEU A 81 7.04 -26.80 -3.82
CA LEU A 81 5.82 -26.04 -4.09
C LEU A 81 5.08 -25.63 -2.80
N ALA A 82 5.08 -26.48 -1.77
CA ALA A 82 4.46 -26.14 -0.50
C ALA A 82 5.19 -24.97 0.20
N LEU A 83 6.54 -24.99 0.18
CA LEU A 83 7.36 -23.92 0.74
C LEU A 83 7.20 -22.62 -0.06
N GLN A 84 7.20 -22.69 -1.39
CA GLN A 84 6.97 -21.52 -2.24
C GLN A 84 5.60 -20.87 -1.98
N ARG A 85 4.55 -21.65 -1.72
CA ARG A 85 3.23 -21.11 -1.36
C ARG A 85 3.26 -20.34 -0.04
N GLU A 86 3.94 -20.87 0.96
CA GLU A 86 4.11 -20.21 2.25
C GLU A 86 4.88 -18.89 2.11
N GLU A 87 5.92 -18.86 1.28
CA GLU A 87 6.67 -17.64 0.97
C GLU A 87 5.81 -16.59 0.25
N ILE A 88 5.03 -17.00 -0.75
CA ILE A 88 4.11 -16.10 -1.48
C ILE A 88 3.07 -15.50 -0.54
N GLU A 89 2.55 -16.27 0.41
CA GLU A 89 1.60 -15.76 1.42
C GLU A 89 2.24 -14.70 2.31
N LYS A 90 3.46 -14.95 2.82
CA LYS A 90 4.22 -13.97 3.61
C LYS A 90 4.56 -12.72 2.80
N MET A 91 4.88 -12.86 1.52
CA MET A 91 5.12 -11.73 0.61
C MET A 91 3.86 -10.88 0.42
N ARG A 92 2.68 -11.50 0.21
CA ARG A 92 1.40 -10.78 0.09
C ARG A 92 1.09 -9.96 1.34
N LEU A 93 1.21 -10.55 2.52
CA LEU A 93 0.99 -9.84 3.79
C LEU A 93 1.96 -8.67 3.98
N THR A 94 3.21 -8.82 3.55
CA THR A 94 4.22 -7.75 3.61
C THR A 94 3.90 -6.64 2.61
N GLN A 95 3.49 -7.00 1.39
CA GLN A 95 3.09 -6.05 0.35
C GLN A 95 1.84 -5.26 0.75
N GLU A 96 0.85 -5.90 1.38
CA GLU A 96 -0.33 -5.23 1.92
C GLU A 96 0.05 -4.22 3.00
N LYS A 97 0.95 -4.60 3.93
CA LYS A 97 1.47 -3.68 4.96
C LYS A 97 2.20 -2.49 4.34
N GLN A 98 3.06 -2.73 3.34
CA GLN A 98 3.76 -1.66 2.63
C GLN A 98 2.81 -0.73 1.91
N THR A 99 1.80 -1.27 1.22
CA THR A 99 0.76 -0.49 0.55
C THR A 99 -0.02 0.36 1.56
N GLY A 100 -0.37 -0.21 2.72
CA GLY A 100 -1.02 0.53 3.80
C GLY A 100 -0.16 1.66 4.36
N LEU A 101 1.16 1.46 4.50
CA LEU A 101 2.08 2.51 4.92
C LEU A 101 2.23 3.61 3.87
N LEU A 102 2.32 3.25 2.59
CA LEU A 102 2.39 4.21 1.48
C LEU A 102 1.12 5.07 1.38
N LEU A 103 -0.06 4.47 1.57
CA LEU A 103 -1.32 5.22 1.61
C LEU A 103 -1.36 6.21 2.77
N LYS A 104 -0.89 5.80 3.96
CA LYS A 104 -0.76 6.71 5.12
C LYS A 104 0.20 7.85 4.83
N GLN A 105 1.38 7.55 4.28
CA GLN A 105 2.37 8.56 3.94
C GLN A 105 1.86 9.52 2.85
N SER A 106 1.18 9.01 1.81
CA SER A 106 0.55 9.83 0.78
C SER A 106 -0.46 10.79 1.38
N SER A 107 -1.33 10.30 2.29
CA SER A 107 -2.32 11.16 2.95
C SER A 107 -1.70 12.26 3.80
N GLN A 108 -0.57 11.97 4.46
CA GLN A 108 0.18 12.98 5.22
C GLN A 108 0.82 14.01 4.30
N MET A 109 1.43 13.57 3.20
CA MET A 109 2.03 14.47 2.19
C MET A 109 1.00 15.39 1.55
N ASP A 110 -0.22 14.90 1.29
CA ASP A 110 -1.30 15.72 0.75
C ASP A 110 -1.75 16.78 1.77
N GLN A 111 -1.81 16.43 3.07
CA GLN A 111 -2.09 17.40 4.14
C GLN A 111 -1.00 18.48 4.21
N TYR A 112 0.28 18.08 4.26
CA TYR A 112 1.40 19.04 4.27
C TYR A 112 1.38 19.98 3.06
N ARG A 113 1.01 19.49 1.87
CA ARG A 113 0.88 20.32 0.67
C ARG A 113 -0.23 21.35 0.75
N VAL A 114 -1.35 21.00 1.39
CA VAL A 114 -2.47 21.93 1.61
C VAL A 114 -2.06 22.97 2.65
N ASP A 115 -1.44 22.54 3.76
CA ASP A 115 -0.97 23.44 4.81
C ASP A 115 0.08 24.44 4.29
N GLU A 116 1.04 23.98 3.48
CA GLU A 116 2.05 24.85 2.86
C GLU A 116 1.41 25.91 1.94
N LYS A 117 0.37 25.53 1.19
CA LYS A 117 -0.37 26.48 0.34
C LYS A 117 -1.14 27.50 1.18
N ILE A 118 -1.80 27.05 2.26
CA ILE A 118 -2.52 27.91 3.18
C ILE A 118 -1.56 28.91 3.82
N GLU A 119 -0.40 28.46 4.31
CA GLU A 119 0.60 29.32 4.94
C GLU A 119 1.09 30.41 3.98
N LYS A 120 1.40 30.05 2.71
CA LYS A 120 1.79 31.02 1.68
C LYS A 120 0.69 32.05 1.41
N LEU A 121 -0.56 31.62 1.28
CA LEU A 121 -1.70 32.51 1.04
C LEU A 121 -1.98 33.42 2.24
N VAL A 122 -1.86 32.90 3.47
CA VAL A 122 -2.03 33.68 4.71
C VAL A 122 -0.91 34.71 4.83
N SER A 123 0.35 34.35 4.56
CA SER A 123 1.47 35.30 4.53
C SER A 123 1.23 36.40 3.50
N HIS A 124 0.83 36.03 2.28
CA HIS A 124 0.53 37.00 1.23
C HIS A 124 -0.62 37.94 1.65
N LEU A 125 -1.70 37.40 2.24
CA LEU A 125 -2.81 38.20 2.75
C LEU A 125 -2.34 39.15 3.85
N ASN A 126 -1.52 38.68 4.79
CA ASN A 126 -0.98 39.46 5.89
C ASN A 126 -0.02 40.56 5.43
N ASP A 127 0.71 40.36 4.34
CA ASP A 127 1.53 41.41 3.72
C ASP A 127 0.68 42.45 2.98
N THR A 128 -0.47 42.02 2.45
CA THR A 128 -1.40 42.89 1.70
C THR A 128 -2.33 43.70 2.63
N LEU A 129 -2.62 43.18 3.83
CA LEU A 129 -3.53 43.77 4.83
C LEU A 129 -3.08 45.12 5.42
N PRO A 130 -1.78 45.36 5.74
CA PRO A 130 -1.29 46.67 6.18
C PRO A 130 -1.55 47.79 5.16
N LEU A 131 -1.63 47.46 3.87
CA LEU A 131 -2.02 48.39 2.79
C LEU A 131 -3.53 48.72 2.81
N MET A 132 -4.33 47.98 3.58
CA MET A 132 -5.78 48.14 3.74
C MET A 132 -6.18 48.73 5.10
N LYS A 133 -5.26 49.36 5.87
CA LYS A 133 -5.61 50.10 7.09
C LYS A 133 -6.53 51.29 6.76
N PHE A 134 -7.82 51.01 6.63
CA PHE A 134 -8.87 52.03 6.57
C PHE A 134 -9.32 52.30 8.00
N ALA A 135 -8.83 53.40 8.56
CA ALA A 135 -9.14 53.81 9.93
C ALA A 135 -10.64 54.12 10.14
N HIS A 136 -11.40 54.38 9.08
CA HIS A 136 -12.82 54.75 9.16
C HIS A 136 -13.50 54.70 7.78
N TRP A 137 -14.71 54.15 7.74
CA TRP A 137 -15.65 54.26 6.63
C TRP A 137 -16.68 55.32 6.94
N GLU A 138 -16.95 56.21 5.99
CA GLU A 138 -17.97 57.24 6.07
C GLU A 138 -19.20 56.80 5.27
N ILE A 139 -20.28 56.48 5.99
CA ILE A 139 -21.54 55.96 5.44
C ILE A 139 -22.63 57.00 5.71
N GLY A 140 -23.20 57.61 4.68
CA GLY A 140 -24.26 58.63 4.78
C GLY A 140 -24.95 58.92 3.44
N LYS A 141 -26.07 59.65 3.44
CA LYS A 141 -26.68 60.15 2.20
C LYS A 141 -25.78 61.19 1.55
N ASP A 142 -25.32 62.14 2.38
CA ASP A 142 -24.44 63.26 2.03
C ASP A 142 -23.25 63.33 3.00
N LYS A 143 -22.23 64.13 2.69
CA LYS A 143 -21.02 64.27 3.53
C LYS A 143 -21.31 64.74 4.96
N GLU A 144 -22.42 65.45 5.16
CA GLU A 144 -22.80 66.00 6.46
C GLU A 144 -23.45 64.95 7.40
N ASP A 145 -24.00 63.87 6.85
CA ASP A 145 -24.68 62.79 7.59
C ASP A 145 -23.85 61.51 7.76
N ALA A 146 -22.56 61.58 7.44
CA ALA A 146 -21.72 60.40 7.41
C ALA A 146 -21.41 59.86 8.83
N LYS A 147 -21.84 58.62 9.10
CA LYS A 147 -21.42 57.86 10.29
C LYS A 147 -20.08 57.18 10.03
N ARG A 148 -19.16 57.29 10.99
CA ARG A 148 -17.87 56.61 10.97
C ARG A 148 -17.98 55.19 11.54
N VAL A 149 -17.59 54.21 10.74
CA VAL A 149 -17.47 52.81 11.19
C VAL A 149 -16.01 52.38 11.05
N ALA A 150 -15.39 51.98 12.16
CA ALA A 150 -14.01 51.49 12.17
C ALA A 150 -13.97 49.98 11.91
N PHE A 151 -13.07 49.55 11.02
CA PHE A 151 -12.94 48.15 10.61
C PHE A 151 -11.90 47.40 11.45
N VAL A 152 -10.82 48.08 11.84
CA VAL A 152 -9.73 47.56 12.66
C VAL A 152 -9.29 48.67 13.61
N GLY A 153 -9.40 48.43 14.92
CA GLY A 153 -8.91 49.38 15.92
C GLY A 153 -7.38 49.46 15.88
N ASN A 154 -6.81 50.64 16.08
CA ASN A 154 -5.36 50.78 16.29
C ASN A 154 -4.96 49.96 17.53
N GLY A 155 -4.16 48.89 17.33
CA GLY A 155 -3.60 48.07 18.42
C GLY A 155 -4.07 46.62 18.52
N TRP A 156 -4.71 46.06 17.49
CA TRP A 156 -5.19 44.67 17.54
C TRP A 156 -4.13 43.69 17.01
N ASP A 157 -3.58 42.86 17.90
CA ASP A 157 -2.77 41.70 17.53
C ASP A 157 -3.68 40.66 16.87
N VAL A 158 -3.49 40.47 15.57
CA VAL A 158 -4.13 39.40 14.82
C VAL A 158 -3.51 38.08 15.29
N PRO A 159 -4.29 37.14 15.88
CA PRO A 159 -3.75 35.83 16.25
C PRO A 159 -3.13 35.16 15.02
N LYS A 160 -2.15 34.28 15.18
CA LYS A 160 -1.53 33.56 14.05
C LYS A 160 -2.15 32.19 13.78
N ASP A 161 -3.26 31.87 14.45
CA ASP A 161 -3.87 30.54 14.41
C ASP A 161 -5.03 30.45 13.40
N HIS A 162 -5.60 29.26 13.28
CA HIS A 162 -6.71 28.96 12.38
C HIS A 162 -7.98 29.81 12.67
N THR A 163 -8.08 30.43 13.84
CA THR A 163 -9.20 31.33 14.17
C THR A 163 -9.13 32.64 13.39
N THR A 164 -7.96 33.01 12.89
CA THR A 164 -7.69 34.25 12.17
C THR A 164 -8.38 34.32 10.82
N VAL A 165 -8.38 33.22 10.06
CA VAL A 165 -9.06 33.15 8.76
C VAL A 165 -10.59 33.23 8.94
N VAL A 166 -11.12 32.49 9.92
CA VAL A 166 -12.55 32.53 10.28
C VAL A 166 -12.94 33.92 10.78
N TRP A 167 -12.09 34.55 11.57
CA TRP A 167 -12.26 35.90 12.06
C TRP A 167 -12.26 36.92 10.91
N PHE A 168 -11.31 36.84 9.97
CA PHE A 168 -11.27 37.72 8.80
C PHE A 168 -12.52 37.56 7.92
N ARG A 169 -12.93 36.32 7.64
CA ARG A 169 -14.20 36.03 6.94
C ARG A 169 -15.38 36.68 7.66
N ASN A 170 -15.46 36.54 8.98
CA ASN A 170 -16.53 37.13 9.78
C ASN A 170 -16.47 38.65 9.81
N ALA A 171 -15.29 39.25 9.92
CA ALA A 171 -15.09 40.70 9.88
C ALA A 171 -15.51 41.29 8.52
N ILE A 172 -15.09 40.67 7.41
CA ILE A 172 -15.50 41.05 6.05
C ILE A 172 -17.01 40.89 5.87
N ASN A 173 -17.60 39.78 6.33
CA ASN A 173 -19.04 39.53 6.22
C ASN A 173 -19.86 40.49 7.10
N ASN A 174 -19.38 40.84 8.29
CA ASN A 174 -20.05 41.78 9.18
C ASN A 174 -20.00 43.20 8.59
N ALA A 175 -18.88 43.62 8.03
CA ALA A 175 -18.79 44.90 7.36
C ALA A 175 -19.63 44.96 6.08
N THR A 176 -19.64 43.88 5.29
CA THR A 176 -20.50 43.77 4.10
C THR A 176 -21.97 43.88 4.49
N ARG A 177 -22.39 43.20 5.57
CA ARG A 177 -23.74 43.31 6.12
C ARG A 177 -24.05 44.71 6.65
N ALA A 178 -23.12 45.38 7.33
CA ALA A 178 -23.31 46.74 7.80
C ALA A 178 -23.49 47.73 6.65
N VAL A 179 -22.74 47.57 5.55
CA VAL A 179 -22.88 48.36 4.33
C VAL A 179 -24.23 48.09 3.66
N LEU A 180 -24.60 46.81 3.49
CA LEU A 180 -25.88 46.44 2.86
C LEU A 180 -27.10 46.86 3.68
N ALA A 181 -27.03 46.79 5.02
CA ALA A 181 -28.09 47.26 5.90
C ALA A 181 -28.29 48.79 5.81
N GLY A 182 -27.21 49.55 5.59
CA GLY A 182 -27.29 50.98 5.29
C GLY A 182 -27.89 51.26 3.91
N CYS A 183 -27.63 50.42 2.90
CA CYS A 183 -28.09 50.65 1.52
C CYS A 183 -29.60 50.44 1.27
N ASN A 184 -30.37 49.91 2.24
CA ASN A 184 -31.84 49.81 2.11
C ASN A 184 -32.57 51.14 2.27
N GLU A 185 -31.88 52.21 2.70
CA GLU A 185 -32.41 53.58 2.75
C GLU A 185 -31.40 54.56 2.15
N GLU A 186 -31.42 54.82 0.82
CA GLU A 186 -30.77 55.96 0.13
C GLU A 186 -29.27 56.30 0.45
N VAL A 187 -28.58 55.52 1.25
CA VAL A 187 -27.24 55.83 1.79
C VAL A 187 -26.15 55.27 0.88
N ARG A 188 -25.13 56.10 0.60
CA ARG A 188 -23.98 55.76 -0.24
C ARG A 188 -22.72 55.63 0.62
N VAL A 189 -21.78 54.78 0.20
CA VAL A 189 -20.43 54.75 0.79
C VAL A 189 -19.65 55.93 0.21
N LEU A 190 -19.34 56.93 1.04
CA LEU A 190 -18.74 58.19 0.59
C LEU A 190 -17.21 58.16 0.64
N SER A 191 -16.62 57.40 1.59
CA SER A 191 -15.17 57.24 1.73
C SER A 191 -14.81 56.06 2.63
N PRO A 192 -13.70 55.33 2.37
CA PRO A 192 -12.85 55.43 1.20
C PRO A 192 -13.45 54.67 0.00
N ARG A 193 -13.04 55.03 -1.21
CA ARG A 193 -13.21 54.12 -2.37
C ARG A 193 -12.45 52.84 -2.05
N LEU A 194 -13.10 51.70 -2.23
CA LEU A 194 -12.48 50.37 -2.13
C LEU A 194 -11.15 50.40 -2.89
N PRO A 195 -10.00 50.16 -2.24
CA PRO A 195 -8.73 50.12 -2.94
C PRO A 195 -8.77 48.96 -3.96
N PRO A 196 -8.02 49.05 -5.07
CA PRO A 196 -7.93 47.95 -6.03
C PRO A 196 -7.57 46.60 -5.37
N SER A 197 -6.71 46.64 -4.34
CA SER A 197 -6.29 45.49 -3.54
C SER A 197 -7.40 44.82 -2.73
N TRP A 198 -8.56 45.48 -2.52
CA TRP A 198 -9.70 44.89 -1.82
C TRP A 198 -10.33 43.74 -2.61
N LYS A 199 -10.44 43.92 -3.93
CA LYS A 199 -10.96 42.87 -4.82
C LYS A 199 -10.01 41.67 -4.85
N GLU A 200 -8.69 41.92 -4.83
CA GLU A 200 -7.68 40.87 -4.72
C GLU A 200 -7.76 40.15 -3.37
N ALA A 201 -7.86 40.88 -2.26
CA ALA A 201 -8.01 40.30 -0.93
C ALA A 201 -9.30 39.47 -0.76
N GLN A 202 -10.43 39.94 -1.30
CA GLN A 202 -11.67 39.13 -1.33
C GLN A 202 -11.50 37.85 -2.16
N LYS A 203 -10.81 37.93 -3.30
CA LYS A 203 -10.53 36.76 -4.14
C LYS A 203 -9.63 35.76 -3.41
N THR A 204 -8.55 36.23 -2.78
CA THR A 204 -7.63 35.39 -1.98
C THR A 204 -8.33 34.79 -0.76
N ALA A 205 -9.15 35.54 -0.05
CA ALA A 205 -9.93 35.03 1.08
C ALA A 205 -10.96 33.97 0.66
N ALA A 206 -11.61 34.16 -0.50
CA ALA A 206 -12.52 33.17 -1.07
C ALA A 206 -11.78 31.89 -1.50
N GLU A 207 -10.59 32.02 -2.10
CA GLU A 207 -9.74 30.89 -2.49
C GLU A 207 -9.24 30.09 -1.26
N ILE A 208 -8.83 30.77 -0.19
CA ILE A 208 -8.51 30.13 1.09
C ILE A 208 -9.73 29.39 1.66
N ALA A 209 -10.92 30.01 1.63
CA ALA A 209 -12.14 29.39 2.13
C ALA A 209 -12.54 28.13 1.33
N SER A 210 -12.41 28.15 0.00
CA SER A 210 -12.68 26.96 -0.82
C SER A 210 -11.67 25.83 -0.55
N LEU A 211 -10.39 26.16 -0.36
CA LEU A 211 -9.37 25.16 -0.01
C LEU A 211 -9.65 24.53 1.36
N PHE A 212 -10.15 25.31 2.32
CA PHE A 212 -10.60 24.79 3.62
C PHE A 212 -11.85 23.91 3.51
N GLU A 213 -12.83 24.28 2.69
CA GLU A 213 -14.02 23.47 2.46
C GLU A 213 -13.69 22.15 1.75
N GLU A 214 -12.72 22.13 0.83
CA GLU A 214 -12.20 20.90 0.20
C GLU A 214 -11.42 20.01 1.19
N ALA A 215 -10.73 20.60 2.17
CA ALA A 215 -9.98 19.87 3.20
C ALA A 215 -10.89 19.33 4.34
N SER A 216 -11.97 20.03 4.66
CA SER A 216 -12.89 19.75 5.77
C SER A 216 -13.54 18.35 5.80
N PRO A 217 -14.03 17.75 4.69
CA PRO A 217 -14.66 16.41 4.76
C PRO A 217 -13.67 15.31 5.22
N LYS A 218 -12.36 15.53 5.07
CA LYS A 218 -11.32 14.60 5.55
C LYS A 218 -10.87 14.89 7.01
N GLN A 219 -11.10 16.09 7.53
CA GLN A 219 -10.81 16.44 8.93
C GLN A 219 -11.95 16.03 9.89
N GLN A 220 -13.21 16.09 9.45
CA GLN A 220 -14.36 15.63 10.25
C GLN A 220 -14.29 14.12 10.58
N THR A 221 -13.75 13.29 9.67
CA THR A 221 -13.58 11.85 9.90
C THR A 221 -12.51 11.49 10.92
N TRP A 222 -11.63 12.43 11.28
CA TRP A 222 -10.63 12.26 12.35
C TRP A 222 -11.17 12.67 13.73
N LEU A 223 -12.04 13.69 13.79
CA LEU A 223 -12.68 14.15 15.03
C LEU A 223 -13.74 13.19 15.58
N ASP A 224 -14.39 12.42 14.71
CA ASP A 224 -15.39 11.39 15.10
C ASP A 224 -14.77 10.11 15.71
N LYS A 225 -13.44 9.98 15.73
CA LYS A 225 -12.73 8.78 16.23
C LYS A 225 -11.91 8.99 17.51
N THR A 226 -11.94 10.18 18.09
CA THR A 226 -11.37 10.53 19.40
C THR A 226 -12.48 10.83 20.38
#